data_AF-A0AAV0WFE6-F1
#
_entry.id   AF-A0AAV0WFE6-F1
#
_cell.length_a   1.000
_cell.length_b   1.000
_cell.length_c   1.000
_cell.angle_alpha   90.00
_cell.angle_beta   90.00
_cell.angle_gamma   90.00
#
_symmetry.space_group_name_H-M   'P 1'
#
loop_
_entity.id
_entity.type
_entity.pdbx_description
1 polymer ?
#
loop_
_entity_poly.entity_id
_entity_poly.type
_entity_poly.pdbx_seq_one_letter_code
_entity_poly.pdbx_strand_id
1 'polypeptide(L)'
;MQLENDQIGKIEVQWKNILNVKWIEHTNTQKFWSEVSNYRDASGSNLFSELSEFATRLLVLPWSNAEVERLFSQMNLAKTKIRNLAIRFTSYNKSRITETHKMLFGL
;
A
#
# COMPACT_ATOMS: atom_id res chain seq x y z
N MET A 1 -13.99 24.26 12.90
CA MET A 1 -12.77 25.01 13.25
C MET A 1 -12.29 24.78 14.67
N GLN A 2 -13.12 24.91 15.73
CA GLN A 2 -12.64 24.66 17.11
C GLN A 2 -12.31 23.19 17.43
N LEU A 3 -13.02 22.23 16.82
CA LEU A 3 -12.80 20.79 17.07
C LEU A 3 -11.50 20.23 16.48
N GLU A 4 -11.03 20.81 15.37
CA GLU A 4 -9.84 20.33 14.63
C GLU A 4 -8.54 20.75 15.33
N ASN A 5 -8.53 21.96 15.93
CA ASN A 5 -7.44 22.44 16.77
C ASN A 5 -7.26 21.61 18.05
N ASP A 6 -8.32 21.03 18.61
CA ASP A 6 -8.24 20.19 19.81
C ASP A 6 -7.55 18.85 19.54
N GLN A 7 -7.83 18.23 18.39
CA GLN A 7 -7.21 16.97 17.98
C GLN A 7 -5.71 17.15 17.66
N ILE A 8 -5.37 18.21 16.92
CA ILE A 8 -3.97 18.53 16.62
C ILE A 8 -3.22 18.85 17.92
N GLY A 9 -3.82 19.61 18.84
CA GLY A 9 -3.23 19.92 20.14
C GLY A 9 -2.92 18.66 20.98
N LYS A 10 -3.81 17.66 20.97
CA LYS A 10 -3.57 16.37 21.62
C LYS A 10 -2.38 15.63 21.01
N ILE A 11 -2.31 15.56 19.68
CA ILE A 11 -1.20 14.91 18.96
C ILE A 11 0.13 15.61 19.26
N GLU A 12 0.15 16.94 19.30
CA GLU A 12 1.37 17.70 19.64
C GLU A 12 1.88 17.42 21.06
N VAL A 13 0.96 17.33 22.04
CA VAL A 13 1.31 16.98 23.41
C VAL A 13 1.87 15.55 23.48
N GLN A 14 1.21 14.60 22.81
CA GLN A 14 1.68 13.23 22.70
C GLN A 14 3.06 13.16 22.04
N TRP A 15 3.29 13.94 20.98
CA TRP A 15 4.57 14.00 20.28
C TRP A 15 5.69 14.53 21.18
N LYS A 16 5.45 15.57 21.98
CA LYS A 16 6.46 16.06 22.93
C LYS A 16 6.78 15.01 24.00
N ASN A 17 5.78 14.26 24.44
CA ASN A 17 5.93 13.23 25.47
C ASN A 17 6.63 11.96 24.97
N ILE A 18 6.65 11.70 23.66
CA ILE A 18 7.31 10.52 23.09
C ILE A 18 8.82 10.50 23.41
N LEU A 19 9.44 11.67 23.55
CA LEU A 19 10.87 11.83 23.85
C LEU A 19 11.20 11.50 25.31
N ASN A 20 10.20 11.50 26.19
CA ASN A 20 10.38 11.18 27.61
C ASN A 20 10.43 9.68 27.89
N VAL A 21 10.06 8.85 26.89
CA VAL A 21 10.05 7.40 26.99
C VAL A 21 11.27 6.83 26.26
N LYS A 22 11.92 5.84 26.87
CA LYS A 22 13.00 5.09 26.24
C LYS A 22 12.40 3.96 25.40
N TRP A 23 12.61 4.03 24.09
CA TRP A 23 12.16 3.04 23.12
C TRP A 23 13.24 1.98 22.88
N ILE A 24 12.83 0.79 22.49
CA ILE A 24 13.72 -0.35 22.21
C ILE A 24 14.10 -0.36 20.73
N GLU A 25 13.14 -0.11 19.84
CA GLU A 25 13.34 -0.11 18.40
C GLU A 25 13.75 1.27 17.89
N HIS A 26 14.98 1.41 17.37
CA HIS A 26 15.49 2.67 16.81
C HIS A 26 15.76 2.63 15.30
N THR A 27 15.81 1.43 14.72
CA THR A 27 16.27 1.21 13.34
C THR A 27 15.13 1.05 12.35
N ASN A 28 14.00 0.48 12.77
CA ASN A 28 12.88 0.21 11.89
C ASN A 28 11.67 1.07 12.27
N THR A 29 11.30 2.01 11.40
CA THR A 29 10.18 2.92 11.58
C THR A 29 8.85 2.18 11.82
N GLN A 30 8.57 1.09 11.09
CA GLN A 30 7.31 0.34 11.28
C GLN A 30 7.26 -0.35 12.64
N LYS A 31 8.39 -0.94 13.07
CA LYS A 31 8.48 -1.59 14.37
C LYS A 31 8.42 -0.58 15.51
N PHE A 32 9.08 0.56 15.36
CA PHE A 32 9.01 1.67 16.30
C PHE A 32 7.56 2.13 16.52
N TRP A 33 6.82 2.44 15.44
CA TRP A 33 5.43 2.88 15.59
C TRP A 33 4.49 1.78 16.09
N SER A 34 4.81 0.51 15.84
CA SER A 34 4.13 -0.63 16.47
C SER A 34 4.40 -0.71 17.98
N GLU A 35 5.64 -0.48 18.42
CA GLU A 35 6.03 -0.40 19.83
C GLU A 35 5.29 0.76 20.52
N VAL A 36 5.28 1.94 19.92
CA VAL A 36 4.57 3.13 20.42
C VAL A 36 3.06 2.88 20.54
N SER A 37 2.45 2.19 19.57
CA SER A 37 1.02 1.83 19.62
C SER A 37 0.69 0.80 20.71
N ASN A 38 1.63 -0.12 20.98
CA ASN A 38 1.48 -1.12 22.02
C ASN A 38 1.90 -0.64 23.41
N TYR A 39 2.48 0.56 23.51
CA TYR A 39 2.85 1.15 24.77
C TYR A 39 1.62 1.29 25.68
N ARG A 40 1.79 0.84 26.92
CA ARG A 40 0.79 0.95 27.99
C ARG A 40 1.47 1.57 29.18
N ASP A 41 0.88 2.63 29.69
CA ASP A 41 1.35 3.26 30.92
C ASP A 41 0.93 2.45 32.15
N ALA A 42 1.40 2.84 33.33
CA ALA A 42 1.07 2.22 34.61
C ALA A 42 -0.45 2.17 34.89
N SER A 43 -1.21 3.05 34.24
CA SER A 43 -2.68 3.10 34.25
C SER A 43 -3.36 2.09 33.31
N GLY A 44 -2.61 1.36 32.48
CA GLY A 44 -3.14 0.48 31.44
C GLY A 44 -3.72 1.22 30.22
N SER A 45 -3.63 2.54 30.19
CA SER A 45 -4.06 3.37 29.07
C SER A 45 -2.95 3.58 28.04
N ASN A 46 -3.31 3.79 26.78
CA ASN A 46 -2.38 4.12 25.72
C ASN A 46 -2.35 5.65 25.52
N LEU A 47 -1.31 6.31 26.01
CA LEU A 47 -1.16 7.76 25.87
C LEU A 47 -0.84 8.22 24.45
N PHE A 48 -0.40 7.32 23.57
CA PHE A 48 0.05 7.66 22.22
C PHE A 48 -0.87 7.11 21.13
N SER A 49 -2.13 6.78 21.46
CA SER A 49 -3.02 6.08 20.54
C SER A 49 -3.26 6.88 19.25
N GLU A 50 -3.61 8.16 19.39
CA GLU A 50 -3.93 9.08 18.30
C GLU A 50 -2.68 9.39 17.46
N LEU A 51 -1.54 9.62 18.11
CA LEU A 51 -0.27 9.82 17.43
C LEU A 51 0.18 8.58 16.65
N SER A 52 0.06 7.39 17.25
CA SER A 52 0.45 6.13 16.60
C SER A 52 -0.42 5.81 15.39
N GLU A 53 -1.72 6.10 15.49
CA GLU A 53 -2.67 5.93 14.39
C GLU A 53 -2.37 6.92 13.26
N PHE A 54 -2.11 8.19 13.59
CA PHE A 54 -1.71 9.20 12.63
C PHE A 54 -0.42 8.81 11.89
N ALA A 55 0.61 8.39 12.62
CA ALA A 55 1.88 7.97 12.04
C ALA A 55 1.71 6.74 11.14
N THR A 56 0.90 5.76 11.55
CA THR A 56 0.62 4.57 10.73
C THR A 56 -0.07 4.95 9.42
N ARG A 57 -1.06 5.85 9.47
CA ARG A 57 -1.73 6.36 8.27
C ARG A 57 -0.75 7.11 7.35
N LEU A 58 0.14 7.90 7.93
CA LEU A 58 1.18 8.63 7.18
C LEU A 58 2.17 7.69 6.51
N LEU A 59 2.55 6.57 7.15
CA LEU A 59 3.49 5.59 6.60
C LEU A 59 2.91 4.76 5.44
N VAL A 60 1.58 4.63 5.38
CA VAL A 60 0.90 3.97 4.26
C VAL A 60 0.85 4.87 3.03
N LEU A 61 0.95 6.18 3.21
CA LEU A 61 0.92 7.10 2.09
C LEU A 61 2.21 6.99 1.26
N PRO A 62 2.10 6.80 -0.06
CA PRO A 62 3.26 6.84 -0.93
C PRO A 62 3.86 8.24 -0.88
N TRP A 63 5.11 8.32 -0.40
CA TRP A 63 5.83 9.58 -0.19
C TRP A 63 6.06 10.40 -1.47
N SER A 64 5.92 9.80 -2.65
CA SER A 64 6.16 10.47 -3.93
C SER A 64 5.21 10.00 -5.01
N ASN A 65 4.78 10.95 -5.86
CA ASN A 65 4.04 10.69 -7.08
C ASN A 65 4.76 9.68 -8.00
N ALA A 66 6.10 9.69 -8.00
CA ALA A 66 6.89 8.77 -8.81
C ALA A 66 6.69 7.28 -8.42
N GLU A 67 6.51 6.99 -7.12
CA GLU A 67 6.23 5.61 -6.67
C GLU A 67 4.84 5.15 -7.10
N VAL A 68 3.87 6.08 -7.08
CA VAL A 68 2.51 5.82 -7.56
C VAL A 68 2.53 5.55 -9.08
N GLU A 69 3.22 6.38 -9.85
CA GLU A 69 3.42 6.17 -11.30
C GLU A 69 4.14 4.85 -11.60
N ARG A 70 5.13 4.47 -10.79
CA ARG A 70 5.80 3.17 -10.91
C ARG A 70 4.83 2.01 -10.72
N LEU A 71 3.98 2.06 -9.68
CA LEU A 71 2.96 1.02 -9.44
C LEU A 71 1.94 0.95 -10.58
N PHE A 72 1.47 2.08 -11.09
CA PHE A 72 0.58 2.13 -12.25
C PHE A 72 1.24 1.57 -13.51
N SER A 73 2.51 1.89 -13.75
CA SER A 73 3.28 1.35 -14.87
C SER A 73 3.40 -0.19 -14.79
N GLN A 74 3.76 -0.73 -13.62
CA GLN A 74 3.82 -2.19 -13.41
C GLN A 74 2.46 -2.86 -13.62
N MET A 75 1.38 -2.26 -13.13
CA MET A 75 0.02 -2.75 -13.36
C MET A 75 -0.35 -2.72 -14.85
N ASN A 76 0.01 -1.67 -15.58
CA ASN A 76 -0.24 -1.57 -17.00
C ASN A 76 0.56 -2.60 -17.81
N LEU A 77 1.81 -2.89 -17.43
CA LEU A 77 2.59 -3.97 -18.02
C LEU A 77 1.94 -5.34 -17.80
N ALA A 78 1.47 -5.64 -16.58
CA ALA A 78 0.77 -6.89 -16.28
C ALA A 78 -0.53 -7.03 -17.09
N LYS A 79 -1.35 -5.97 -17.15
CA LYS A 79 -2.58 -5.94 -17.95
C LYS A 79 -2.32 -6.13 -19.44
N THR A 80 -1.29 -5.46 -19.96
CA THR A 80 -0.90 -5.56 -21.37
C THR A 80 -0.40 -6.96 -21.71
N LYS A 81 0.36 -7.60 -20.81
CA LYS A 81 0.83 -8.98 -20.99
C LYS A 81 -0.34 -9.97 -21.08
N ILE A 82 -1.33 -9.87 -20.19
CA ILE A 82 -2.53 -10.73 -20.22
C ILE A 82 -3.32 -10.51 -21.53
N ARG A 83 -3.51 -9.25 -21.93
CA ARG A 83 -4.21 -8.91 -23.18
C ARG A 83 -3.49 -9.47 -24.41
N ASN A 84 -2.17 -9.34 -24.48
CA ASN A 84 -1.37 -9.87 -25.58
C ASN A 84 -1.40 -11.39 -25.66
N LEU A 85 -1.40 -12.07 -24.52
CA LEU A 85 -1.58 -13.53 -24.46
C LEU A 85 -2.95 -13.94 -25.00
N ALA A 86 -4.03 -13.29 -24.56
CA ALA A 86 -5.38 -13.57 -25.05
C ALA A 86 -5.50 -13.39 -26.57
N ILE A 87 -4.92 -12.32 -27.12
CA ILE A 87 -4.89 -12.08 -28.58
C ILE A 87 -4.10 -13.17 -29.31
N ARG A 88 -2.97 -13.62 -28.76
CA ARG A 88 -2.18 -14.71 -29.37
C ARG A 88 -2.96 -16.02 -29.39
N PHE A 89 -3.70 -16.33 -28.33
CA PHE A 89 -4.56 -17.50 -28.27
C PHE A 89 -5.70 -17.43 -29.28
N THR A 90 -6.36 -16.29 -29.45
CA THR A 90 -7.44 -16.16 -30.45
C THR A 90 -6.91 -16.26 -31.88
N SER A 91 -5.75 -15.65 -32.16
CA SER A 91 -5.07 -15.74 -33.46
C SER A 91 -4.68 -17.18 -33.79
N TYR A 92 -4.07 -17.90 -32.84
CA TYR A 92 -3.70 -19.31 -33.01
C TYR A 92 -4.91 -20.21 -33.30
N ASN A 93 -6.00 -20.03 -32.54
CA ASN A 93 -7.23 -20.79 -32.76
C ASN A 93 -7.85 -20.49 -34.13
N LYS A 94 -7.82 -19.22 -34.57
CA LYS A 94 -8.31 -18.82 -35.90
C LYS A 94 -7.51 -19.49 -37.01
N SER A 95 -6.16 -19.49 -36.93
CA SER A 95 -5.30 -20.17 -37.90
C SER A 95 -5.56 -21.67 -37.95
N ARG A 96 -5.78 -22.31 -36.79
CA ARG A 96 -6.12 -23.74 -36.74
C ARG A 96 -7.46 -24.07 -37.40
N ILE A 97 -8.49 -23.26 -37.16
CA ILE A 97 -9.81 -23.46 -37.78
C ILE A 97 -9.71 -23.32 -39.31
N THR A 98 -8.97 -22.31 -39.80
CA THR A 98 -8.76 -22.13 -41.24
C THR A 98 -7.98 -23.30 -41.86
N GLU A 99 -6.98 -23.85 -41.16
CA GLU A 99 -6.21 -24.99 -41.64
C GLU A 99 -7.06 -26.27 -41.69
N THR A 100 -7.88 -26.51 -40.65
CA THR A 100 -8.81 -27.64 -40.65
C THR A 100 -9.89 -27.51 -41.72
N HIS A 101 -10.36 -26.29 -41.99
CA HIS A 101 -11.34 -26.05 -43.04
C HIS A 101 -10.74 -26.31 -44.43
N LYS A 102 -9.49 -25.87 -44.68
CA LYS A 102 -8.77 -26.19 -45.93
C LYS A 102 -8.58 -27.69 -46.11
N MET A 103 -8.20 -28.42 -45.05
CA MET A 103 -8.02 -29.87 -45.12
C MET A 103 -9.34 -30.65 -45.32
N LEU A 104 -10.46 -30.20 -44.74
CA LEU A 104 -11.75 -30.89 -44.84
C LEU A 104 -12.50 -30.59 -46.14
N PHE A 105 -12.37 -29.39 -46.69
CA PHE A 105 -13.11 -28.95 -47.88
C PHE A 105 -12.28 -28.89 -49.16
N GLY A 106 -10.98 -29.23 -49.10
CA GLY A 106 -10.14 -29.45 -50.29
C GLY A 106 -10.12 -28.26 -51.25
N LEU A 107 -9.54 -27.14 -50.82
CA LEU A 107 -9.02 -26.09 -51.70
C LEU A 107 -7.50 -25.99 -51.52
#